data_AF-A0AB35WRF3-F1
#
_entry.id   AF-A0AB35WRF3-F1
#
_cell.length_a   1.000
_cell.length_b   1.000
_cell.length_c   1.000
_cell.angle_alpha   90.00
_cell.angle_beta   90.00
_cell.angle_gamma   90.00
#
_symmetry.space_group_name_H-M   'P 1'
#
loop_
_entity.id
_entity.type
_entity.pdbx_description
1 polymer ?
#
loop_
_entity_poly.entity_id
_entity_poly.type
_entity_poly.pdbx_seq_one_letter_code
_entity_poly.pdbx_strand_id
1 'polypeptide(L)'
;MSTAQPLHKLFEPSRFDALLLELYGPELMPVQRPVLVSQWSKYYFATVWQLLLGGASLPVFAATEVILDARGLPTMLTGSAAHCAGRDALLQQHLQPLVSRLATLGAVAPAVLWGNAGDCLDQALQGVESDVGDLARLLTCADSPLYAAVGLSASGKRQRRTCCLSYKVDWVGHCQHCPLLA
;
A
#
# COMPACT_ATOMS: atom_id res chain seq x y z
N MET A 1 -6.34 8.55 22.54
CA MET A 1 -4.94 8.54 22.07
C MET A 1 -4.75 7.27 21.26
N SER A 2 -4.31 7.35 20.01
CA SER A 2 -4.03 6.15 19.22
C SER A 2 -2.76 5.47 19.74
N THR A 3 -2.84 4.16 20.01
CA THR A 3 -1.72 3.37 20.54
C THR A 3 -1.09 2.53 19.43
N ALA A 4 0.23 2.38 19.45
CA ALA A 4 0.91 1.42 18.61
C ALA A 4 0.46 -0.01 18.93
N GLN A 5 0.27 -0.82 17.87
CA GLN A 5 -0.06 -2.23 18.01
C GLN A 5 0.75 -3.07 17.02
N PRO A 6 1.12 -4.31 17.36
CA PRO A 6 1.84 -5.17 16.43
C PRO A 6 1.05 -5.40 15.13
N LEU A 7 1.71 -5.24 13.99
CA LEU A 7 1.08 -5.37 12.67
C LEU A 7 0.51 -6.78 12.45
N HIS A 8 1.22 -7.80 12.91
CA HIS A 8 0.75 -9.19 12.82
C HIS A 8 -0.56 -9.42 13.58
N LYS A 9 -0.77 -8.71 14.70
CA LYS A 9 -2.04 -8.72 15.44
C LYS A 9 -3.12 -8.01 14.66
N LEU A 10 -2.84 -6.86 14.03
CA LEU A 10 -3.84 -6.18 13.20
C LEU A 10 -4.35 -7.07 12.08
N PHE A 11 -3.47 -7.90 11.51
CA PHE A 11 -3.79 -8.81 10.43
C PHE A 11 -4.31 -10.18 10.87
N GLU A 12 -4.63 -10.40 12.14
CA GLU A 12 -5.47 -11.54 12.54
C GLU A 12 -6.84 -11.43 11.84
N PRO A 13 -7.38 -12.50 11.21
CA PRO A 13 -8.54 -12.37 10.33
C PRO A 13 -9.74 -11.66 10.95
N SER A 14 -10.13 -12.03 12.18
CA SER A 14 -11.24 -11.39 12.89
C SER A 14 -10.99 -9.91 13.19
N ARG A 15 -9.75 -9.53 13.52
CA ARG A 15 -9.38 -8.15 13.83
C ARG A 15 -9.37 -7.28 12.58
N PHE A 16 -8.85 -7.80 11.48
CA PHE A 16 -8.85 -7.09 10.21
C PHE A 16 -10.26 -6.96 9.63
N ASP A 17 -11.12 -7.96 9.82
CA ASP A 17 -12.53 -7.90 9.41
C ASP A 17 -13.29 -6.84 10.18
N ALA A 18 -13.10 -6.78 11.50
CA ALA A 18 -13.67 -5.73 12.34
C ALA A 18 -13.18 -4.33 11.90
N LEU A 19 -11.88 -4.19 11.63
CA LEU A 19 -11.31 -2.94 11.14
C LEU A 19 -11.96 -2.48 9.83
N LEU A 20 -12.08 -3.37 8.84
CA LEU A 20 -12.68 -3.04 7.54
C LEU A 20 -14.17 -2.74 7.67
N LEU A 21 -14.88 -3.46 8.54
CA LEU A 21 -16.29 -3.22 8.84
C LEU A 21 -16.51 -1.85 9.49
N GLU A 22 -15.67 -1.47 10.46
CA GLU A 22 -15.73 -0.16 11.12
C GLU A 22 -15.39 0.98 10.14
N LEU A 23 -14.38 0.80 9.29
CA LEU A 23 -13.91 1.82 8.36
C LEU A 23 -14.87 2.04 7.18
N TYR A 24 -15.43 0.96 6.60
CA TYR A 24 -16.19 1.03 5.34
C TYR A 24 -17.68 0.73 5.49
N GLY A 25 -18.11 0.21 6.64
CA GLY A 25 -19.52 -0.06 6.93
C GLY A 25 -20.04 -1.42 6.42
N PRO A 26 -21.20 -1.86 6.94
CA PRO A 26 -21.80 -3.16 6.65
C PRO A 26 -22.37 -3.28 5.23
N GLU A 27 -22.59 -2.16 4.54
CA GLU A 27 -23.08 -2.19 3.14
C GLU A 27 -22.02 -2.71 2.17
N LEU A 28 -20.74 -2.43 2.45
CA LEU A 28 -19.62 -2.87 1.63
C LEU A 28 -18.98 -4.16 2.13
N MET A 29 -18.94 -4.40 3.44
CA MET A 29 -18.33 -5.59 4.02
C MET A 29 -19.39 -6.68 4.29
N PRO A 30 -19.21 -7.94 3.83
CA PRO A 30 -18.03 -8.51 3.19
C PRO A 30 -18.05 -8.49 1.65
N VAL A 31 -19.13 -8.02 1.02
CA VAL A 31 -19.38 -8.16 -0.43
C VAL A 31 -18.25 -7.59 -1.29
N GLN A 32 -17.68 -6.46 -0.88
CA GLN A 32 -16.64 -5.72 -1.61
C GLN A 32 -15.24 -5.90 -1.03
N ARG A 33 -15.01 -6.94 -0.20
CA ARG A 33 -13.77 -7.17 0.54
C ARG A 33 -12.47 -6.97 -0.28
N PRO A 34 -12.33 -7.47 -1.53
CA PRO A 34 -11.12 -7.22 -2.32
C PRO A 34 -10.84 -5.74 -2.58
N VAL A 35 -11.89 -4.93 -2.78
CA VAL A 35 -11.78 -3.48 -2.99
C VAL A 35 -11.39 -2.80 -1.70
N LEU A 36 -12.01 -3.17 -0.58
CA LEU A 36 -11.73 -2.58 0.74
C LEU A 36 -10.29 -2.80 1.18
N VAL A 37 -9.76 -4.02 0.98
CA VAL A 37 -8.35 -4.33 1.24
C VAL A 37 -7.43 -3.58 0.29
N SER A 38 -7.79 -3.47 -0.99
CA SER A 38 -7.04 -2.65 -1.95
C SER A 38 -6.99 -1.17 -1.51
N GLN A 39 -8.11 -0.57 -1.08
CA GLN A 39 -8.12 0.82 -0.61
C GLN A 39 -7.30 1.00 0.67
N TRP A 40 -7.48 0.13 1.67
CA TRP A 40 -6.70 0.20 2.91
C TRP A 40 -5.18 0.08 2.65
N SER A 41 -4.79 -0.79 1.71
CA SER A 41 -3.37 -0.96 1.35
C SER A 41 -2.72 0.32 0.82
N LYS A 42 -3.47 1.19 0.12
CA LYS A 42 -2.93 2.46 -0.39
C LYS A 42 -2.50 3.39 0.73
N TYR A 43 -3.30 3.48 1.80
CA TYR A 43 -2.94 4.25 2.98
C TYR A 43 -1.69 3.67 3.65
N TYR A 44 -1.61 2.35 3.79
CA TYR A 44 -0.42 1.71 4.35
C TYR A 44 0.83 2.00 3.51
N PHE A 45 0.77 1.84 2.19
CA PHE A 45 1.91 2.13 1.31
C PHE A 45 2.28 3.61 1.31
N ALA A 46 1.31 4.53 1.37
CA ALA A 46 1.60 5.95 1.54
C ALA A 46 2.37 6.22 2.83
N THR A 47 1.99 5.60 3.96
CA THR A 47 2.74 5.70 5.23
C THR A 47 4.16 5.12 5.11
N VAL A 48 4.34 3.99 4.42
CA VAL A 48 5.67 3.40 4.17
C VAL A 48 6.56 4.38 3.40
N TRP A 49 6.06 4.95 2.30
CA TRP A 49 6.86 5.85 1.47
C TRP A 49 7.15 7.18 2.15
N GLN A 50 6.18 7.72 2.90
CA GLN A 50 6.40 8.91 3.71
C GLN A 50 7.51 8.69 4.76
N LEU A 51 7.52 7.55 5.44
CA LEU A 51 8.57 7.18 6.41
C LEU A 51 9.96 7.14 5.74
N LEU A 52 10.06 6.43 4.62
CA LEU A 52 11.34 6.22 3.92
C LEU A 52 11.86 7.51 3.28
N LEU A 53 10.99 8.31 2.66
CA LEU A 53 11.37 9.62 2.10
C LEU A 53 11.73 10.65 3.19
N GLY A 54 11.20 10.47 4.41
CA GLY A 54 11.62 11.22 5.60
C GLY A 54 12.98 10.79 6.17
N GLY A 55 13.67 9.82 5.55
CA GLY A 55 14.99 9.32 5.97
C GLY A 55 14.94 8.32 7.14
N ALA A 56 13.75 7.90 7.56
CA ALA A 56 13.61 6.89 8.60
C ALA A 56 13.70 5.47 8.03
N SER A 57 14.21 4.55 8.84
CA SER A 57 14.27 3.12 8.50
C SER A 57 12.92 2.45 8.69
N LEU A 58 12.52 1.59 7.75
CA LEU A 58 11.32 0.76 7.90
C LEU A 58 11.67 -0.52 8.70
N PRO A 59 10.95 -0.86 9.78
CA PRO A 59 11.10 -2.13 10.48
C PRO A 59 10.79 -3.32 9.56
N VAL A 60 11.35 -4.50 9.81
CA VAL A 60 10.90 -5.72 9.11
C VAL A 60 9.45 -6.03 9.48
N PHE A 61 8.69 -6.71 8.60
CA PHE A 61 7.25 -6.96 8.79
C PHE A 61 6.90 -7.55 10.17
N ALA A 62 7.68 -8.54 10.63
CA ALA A 62 7.45 -9.21 11.90
C ALA A 62 7.66 -8.31 13.13
N ALA A 63 8.49 -7.28 12.99
CA ALA A 63 8.82 -6.31 14.05
C ALA A 63 7.98 -5.03 13.97
N THR A 64 7.13 -4.90 12.95
CA THR A 64 6.40 -3.66 12.70
C THR A 64 5.24 -3.52 13.67
N GLU A 65 5.14 -2.33 14.27
CA GLU A 65 3.96 -1.82 14.93
C GLU A 65 3.34 -0.71 14.09
N VAL A 66 2.02 -0.60 14.15
CA VAL A 66 1.25 0.38 13.39
C VAL A 66 0.40 1.20 14.34
N ILE A 67 0.36 2.51 14.10
CA ILE A 67 -0.59 3.43 14.72
C ILE A 67 -1.68 3.74 13.71
N LEU A 68 -2.93 3.64 14.14
CA LEU A 68 -4.11 3.93 13.32
C LEU A 68 -4.77 5.24 13.78
N ASP A 69 -5.36 6.00 12.85
CA ASP A 69 -6.27 7.10 13.18
C ASP A 69 -7.60 6.56 13.75
N ALA A 70 -8.50 7.47 14.16
CA ALA A 70 -9.80 7.10 14.71
C ALA A 70 -10.72 6.34 13.74
N ARG A 71 -10.40 6.33 12.44
CA ARG A 71 -11.14 5.58 11.41
C ARG A 71 -10.52 4.21 11.12
N GLY A 72 -9.33 3.92 11.64
CA GLY A 72 -8.61 2.68 11.37
C GLY A 72 -7.60 2.75 10.22
N LEU A 73 -7.23 3.96 9.78
CA LEU A 73 -6.21 4.16 8.74
C LEU A 73 -4.80 4.30 9.34
N PRO A 74 -3.77 3.71 8.73
CA PRO A 74 -2.40 3.83 9.21
C PRO A 74 -1.90 5.27 9.11
N THR A 75 -1.29 5.74 10.20
CA THR A 75 -0.69 7.08 10.30
C THR A 75 0.81 7.04 10.59
N MET A 76 1.29 5.98 11.26
CA MET A 76 2.70 5.80 11.54
C MET A 76 3.06 4.31 11.62
N LEU A 77 4.27 3.98 11.16
CA LEU A 77 4.89 2.67 11.32
C LEU A 77 6.10 2.82 12.23
N THR A 78 6.18 1.98 13.25
CA THR A 78 7.26 1.98 14.23
C THR A 78 7.75 0.56 14.48
N GLY A 79 8.86 0.43 15.18
CA GLY A 79 9.40 -0.87 15.61
C GLY A 79 10.79 -0.66 16.17
N SER A 80 11.09 -1.25 17.32
CA SER A 80 12.40 -1.11 17.98
C SER A 80 13.39 -2.24 17.63
N ALA A 81 12.93 -3.25 16.88
CA ALA A 81 13.73 -4.43 16.55
C ALA A 81 14.38 -4.31 15.16
N ALA A 82 14.45 -5.42 14.40
CA ALA A 82 15.13 -5.45 13.11
C ALA A 82 14.49 -4.51 12.08
N HIS A 83 15.34 -3.86 11.29
CA HIS A 83 14.96 -2.92 10.22
C HIS A 83 15.46 -3.40 8.87
N CYS A 84 14.72 -3.05 7.82
CA CYS A 84 15.10 -3.31 6.43
C CYS A 84 16.34 -2.48 6.08
N ALA A 85 17.43 -3.17 5.74
CA ALA A 85 18.65 -2.55 5.24
C ALA A 85 18.70 -2.60 3.70
N GLY A 86 18.43 -1.47 3.06
CA GLY A 86 18.46 -1.34 1.60
C GLY A 86 17.25 -1.93 0.88
N ARG A 87 17.28 -1.85 -0.45
CA ARG A 87 16.17 -2.15 -1.36
C ARG A 87 15.68 -3.61 -1.26
N ASP A 88 16.60 -4.55 -1.25
CA ASP A 88 16.26 -5.97 -1.28
C ASP A 88 15.62 -6.41 0.04
N ALA A 89 16.11 -5.92 1.19
CA ALA A 89 15.50 -6.17 2.48
C ALA A 89 14.11 -5.50 2.61
N LEU A 90 13.94 -4.29 2.07
CA LEU A 90 12.63 -3.62 2.00
C LEU A 90 11.61 -4.50 1.25
N LEU A 91 12.00 -4.99 0.07
CA LEU A 91 11.14 -5.85 -0.75
C LEU A 91 10.85 -7.19 -0.06
N GLN A 92 11.88 -7.91 0.39
CA GLN A 92 11.76 -9.29 0.87
C GLN A 92 11.27 -9.40 2.31
N GLN A 93 11.65 -8.46 3.19
CA GLN A 93 11.41 -8.56 4.63
C GLN A 93 10.23 -7.70 5.10
N HIS A 94 9.74 -6.77 4.26
CA HIS A 94 8.55 -5.98 4.57
C HIS A 94 7.45 -6.09 3.53
N LEU A 95 7.70 -5.64 2.30
CA LEU A 95 6.63 -5.49 1.30
C LEU A 95 6.07 -6.83 0.82
N GLN A 96 6.93 -7.83 0.57
CA GLN A 96 6.49 -9.15 0.14
C GLN A 96 5.62 -9.85 1.21
N PRO A 97 6.01 -9.94 2.50
CA PRO A 97 5.15 -10.48 3.55
C PRO A 97 3.82 -9.74 3.68
N LEU A 98 3.84 -8.40 3.61
CA LEU A 98 2.64 -7.56 3.66
C LEU A 98 1.69 -7.87 2.49
N VAL A 99 2.21 -7.86 1.26
CA VAL A 99 1.44 -8.15 0.04
C VAL A 99 0.84 -9.55 0.10
N SER A 100 1.63 -10.56 0.49
CA SER A 100 1.14 -11.93 0.66
C SER A 100 0.02 -12.01 1.71
N ARG A 101 0.15 -11.30 2.84
CA ARG A 101 -0.86 -11.30 3.90
C ARG A 101 -2.14 -10.61 3.45
N LEU A 102 -2.05 -9.44 2.83
CA LEU A 102 -3.21 -8.69 2.33
C LEU A 102 -3.89 -9.41 1.16
N ALA A 103 -3.13 -10.06 0.28
CA ALA A 103 -3.70 -10.85 -0.82
C ALA A 103 -4.58 -11.99 -0.28
N THR A 104 -4.08 -12.69 0.75
CA THR A 104 -4.80 -13.76 1.44
C THR A 104 -6.03 -13.22 2.17
N LEU A 105 -5.85 -12.18 2.99
CA LEU A 105 -6.94 -11.60 3.77
C LEU A 105 -8.01 -10.97 2.88
N GLY A 106 -7.65 -10.36 1.76
CA GLY A 106 -8.59 -9.63 0.92
C GLY A 106 -9.19 -10.43 -0.23
N ALA A 107 -8.70 -11.65 -0.49
CA ALA A 107 -8.95 -12.36 -1.75
C ALA A 107 -8.67 -11.45 -2.97
N VAL A 108 -7.56 -10.69 -2.90
CA VAL A 108 -7.15 -9.72 -3.92
C VAL A 108 -5.88 -10.20 -4.61
N ALA A 109 -5.83 -10.06 -5.94
CA ALA A 109 -4.65 -10.46 -6.70
C ALA A 109 -3.41 -9.66 -6.26
N PRO A 110 -2.24 -10.29 -6.02
CA PRO A 110 -1.03 -9.60 -5.59
C PRO A 110 -0.62 -8.44 -6.50
N ALA A 111 -0.86 -8.55 -7.81
CA ALA A 111 -0.58 -7.49 -8.78
C ALA A 111 -1.31 -6.17 -8.47
N VAL A 112 -2.52 -6.23 -7.90
CA VAL A 112 -3.27 -5.03 -7.47
C VAL A 112 -2.55 -4.33 -6.33
N LEU A 113 -2.06 -5.09 -5.35
CA LEU A 113 -1.34 -4.57 -4.18
C LEU A 113 0.02 -4.00 -4.56
N TRP A 114 0.78 -4.69 -5.42
CA TRP A 114 2.03 -4.14 -5.97
C TRP A 114 1.79 -2.90 -6.83
N GLY A 115 0.70 -2.87 -7.59
CA GLY A 115 0.26 -1.69 -8.32
C GLY A 115 -0.08 -0.52 -7.40
N ASN A 116 -0.74 -0.77 -6.26
CA ASN A 116 -0.98 0.25 -5.23
C ASN A 116 0.32 0.75 -4.61
N ALA A 117 1.23 -0.16 -4.25
CA ALA A 117 2.53 0.20 -3.70
C ALA A 117 3.31 1.12 -4.64
N GLY A 118 3.39 0.77 -5.93
CA GLY A 118 4.09 1.56 -6.92
C GLY A 118 3.39 2.88 -7.28
N ASP A 119 2.06 2.91 -7.37
CA ASP A 119 1.29 4.15 -7.58
C ASP A 119 1.42 5.12 -6.40
N CYS A 120 1.47 4.61 -5.17
CA CYS A 120 1.75 5.43 -3.98
C CYS A 120 3.19 5.95 -3.99
N LEU A 121 4.17 5.14 -4.38
CA LEU A 121 5.57 5.58 -4.45
C LEU A 121 5.74 6.66 -5.52
N ASP A 122 5.17 6.42 -6.69
CA ASP A 122 5.17 7.38 -7.78
C ASP A 122 4.60 8.74 -7.36
N GLN A 123 3.44 8.74 -6.71
CA GLN A 123 2.86 9.97 -6.16
C GLN A 123 3.74 10.61 -5.09
N ALA A 124 4.36 9.82 -4.21
CA ALA A 124 5.22 10.35 -3.15
C ALA A 124 6.53 10.98 -3.70
N LEU A 125 6.99 10.53 -4.88
CA LEU A 125 8.13 11.13 -5.57
C LEU A 125 7.76 12.41 -6.35
N GLN A 126 6.47 12.65 -6.62
CA GLN A 126 6.04 13.91 -7.24
C GLN A 126 6.25 15.06 -6.26
N GLY A 127 7.18 15.96 -6.57
CA GLY A 127 7.53 17.11 -5.72
C GLY A 127 8.74 16.91 -4.82
N VAL A 128 9.46 15.78 -4.92
CA VAL A 128 10.74 15.59 -4.26
C VAL A 128 11.87 15.98 -5.21
N GLU A 129 12.60 17.05 -4.88
CA GLU A 129 13.73 17.55 -5.70
C GLU A 129 15.05 16.81 -5.43
N SER A 130 15.13 16.02 -4.35
CA SER A 130 16.35 15.34 -3.90
C SER A 130 16.64 14.02 -4.64
N ASP A 131 17.90 13.58 -4.59
CA ASP A 131 18.36 12.29 -5.14
C ASP A 131 17.75 11.08 -4.38
N VAL A 132 16.51 10.76 -4.74
CA VAL A 132 15.73 9.60 -4.28
C VAL A 132 16.07 8.32 -5.05
N GLY A 133 17.27 8.27 -5.65
CA GLY A 133 17.67 7.30 -6.69
C GLY A 133 17.31 5.86 -6.36
N ASP A 134 17.60 5.38 -5.15
CA ASP A 134 17.36 3.98 -4.79
C ASP A 134 15.88 3.59 -4.70
N LEU A 135 15.01 4.50 -4.22
CA LEU A 135 13.56 4.26 -4.19
C LEU A 135 12.96 4.44 -5.59
N ALA A 136 13.35 5.47 -6.33
CA ALA A 136 12.89 5.69 -7.70
C ALA A 136 13.22 4.49 -8.62
N ARG A 137 14.35 3.81 -8.38
CA ARG A 137 14.73 2.57 -9.07
C ARG A 137 13.73 1.43 -8.90
N LEU A 138 12.93 1.41 -7.84
CA LEU A 138 11.84 0.42 -7.70
C LEU A 138 10.78 0.56 -8.80
N LEU A 139 10.60 1.74 -9.38
CA LEU A 139 9.64 1.98 -10.46
C LEU A 139 10.23 1.70 -11.85
N THR A 140 11.55 1.73 -12.00
CA THR A 140 12.24 1.68 -13.31
C THR A 140 13.06 0.42 -13.56
N CYS A 141 13.41 -0.37 -12.53
CA CYS A 141 14.12 -1.63 -12.70
C CYS A 141 13.15 -2.81 -12.92
N ALA A 142 13.35 -3.59 -13.98
CA ALA A 142 12.45 -4.67 -14.39
C ALA A 142 12.36 -5.86 -13.40
N ASP A 143 13.35 -6.00 -12.53
CA ASP A 143 13.38 -6.99 -11.43
C ASP A 143 12.48 -6.58 -10.24
N SER A 144 12.01 -5.33 -10.21
CA SER A 144 11.14 -4.84 -9.15
C SER A 144 9.66 -5.18 -9.42
N PRO A 145 8.89 -5.63 -8.42
CA PRO A 145 7.44 -5.83 -8.57
C PRO A 145 6.68 -4.51 -8.83
N LEU A 146 7.30 -3.37 -8.50
CA LEU A 146 6.77 -2.02 -8.73
C LEU A 146 7.11 -1.49 -10.14
N TYR A 147 7.87 -2.24 -10.94
CA TYR A 147 8.29 -1.81 -12.27
C TYR A 147 7.12 -1.33 -13.13
N ALA A 148 7.21 -0.10 -13.65
CA ALA A 148 6.18 0.51 -14.47
C ALA A 148 4.78 0.46 -13.83
N ALA A 149 4.67 0.53 -12.49
CA ALA A 149 3.38 0.56 -11.81
C ALA A 149 2.50 1.73 -12.27
N VAL A 150 3.13 2.84 -12.68
CA VAL A 150 2.54 3.97 -13.40
C VAL A 150 3.39 4.25 -14.63
N GLY A 151 2.74 4.48 -15.77
CA GLY A 151 3.35 4.86 -17.04
C GLY A 151 2.52 5.93 -17.75
N LEU A 152 2.84 6.20 -19.01
CA LEU A 152 2.06 7.09 -19.87
C LEU A 152 1.19 6.27 -20.82
N SER A 153 -0.09 6.63 -20.89
CA SER A 153 -1.04 6.15 -21.90
C SER A 153 -0.70 6.71 -23.29
N ALA A 154 -1.38 6.19 -24.33
CA ALA A 154 -1.25 6.69 -25.69
C ALA A 154 -1.57 8.19 -25.82
N SER A 155 -2.46 8.72 -24.97
CA SER A 155 -2.79 10.15 -24.92
C SER A 155 -1.84 10.98 -24.04
N GLY A 156 -0.71 10.42 -23.61
CA GLY A 156 0.27 11.08 -22.75
C GLY A 156 -0.18 11.28 -21.29
N LYS A 157 -1.31 10.69 -20.88
CA LYS A 157 -1.80 10.78 -19.49
C LYS A 157 -1.16 9.70 -18.61
N ARG A 158 -0.85 10.05 -17.35
CA ARG A 158 -0.39 9.09 -16.35
C ARG A 158 -1.44 8.01 -16.12
N GLN A 159 -1.03 6.75 -16.18
CA GLN A 159 -1.91 5.59 -16.11
C GLN A 159 -1.24 4.48 -15.32
N ARG A 160 -1.98 3.85 -14.40
CA ARG A 160 -1.49 2.69 -13.67
C ARG A 160 -1.45 1.45 -14.55
N ARG A 161 -0.44 0.59 -14.36
CA ARG A 161 -0.37 -0.75 -14.98
C ARG A 161 -1.49 -1.68 -14.51
N THR A 162 -1.97 -1.52 -13.27
CA THR A 162 -2.96 -2.41 -12.67
C THR A 162 -4.07 -1.61 -11.98
N CYS A 163 -5.33 -1.97 -12.28
CA CYS A 163 -6.51 -1.35 -11.70
C CYS A 163 -6.56 -1.58 -10.18
N CYS A 164 -6.84 -0.53 -9.39
CA CYS A 164 -6.99 -0.63 -7.94
C CYS A 164 -8.35 -1.16 -7.47
N LEU A 165 -9.25 -1.50 -8.39
CA LEU A 165 -10.63 -1.96 -8.12
C LEU A 165 -11.57 -0.90 -7.54
N SER A 166 -11.12 0.36 -7.37
CA SER A 166 -11.94 1.45 -6.82
C SER A 166 -13.30 1.61 -7.50
N TYR A 167 -13.34 1.40 -8.81
CA TYR A 167 -14.54 1.52 -9.64
C TYR A 167 -15.68 0.57 -9.25
N LYS A 168 -15.40 -0.48 -8.45
CA LYS A 168 -16.42 -1.43 -7.98
C LYS A 168 -17.31 -0.86 -6.86
N VAL A 169 -16.89 0.24 -6.24
CA VAL A 169 -17.75 1.02 -5.33
C VAL A 169 -18.29 2.20 -6.13
N ASP A 170 -19.58 2.15 -6.47
CA ASP A 170 -20.21 3.07 -7.43
C ASP A 170 -20.00 4.56 -7.09
N TRP A 171 -20.11 4.93 -5.81
CA TRP A 171 -19.94 6.32 -5.38
C TRP A 171 -18.47 6.77 -5.29
N VAL A 172 -17.50 5.84 -5.32
CA VAL A 172 -16.08 6.18 -5.37
C VAL A 172 -15.62 6.31 -6.82
N GLY A 173 -16.08 5.41 -7.69
CA GLY A 173 -15.74 5.43 -9.10
C GLY A 173 -14.26 5.16 -9.42
N HIS A 174 -13.83 5.62 -10.58
CA HIS A 174 -12.48 5.38 -11.10
C HIS A 174 -11.45 6.26 -10.39
N CYS A 175 -10.28 5.69 -10.07
CA CYS A 175 -9.16 6.48 -9.56
C CYS A 175 -8.56 7.38 -10.66
N GLN A 176 -7.84 8.43 -10.27
CA GLN A 176 -7.21 9.40 -11.18
C GLN A 176 -6.36 8.76 -12.30
N HIS A 177 -5.58 7.72 -11.98
CA HIS A 177 -4.72 7.01 -12.94
C HIS A 177 -5.34 5.68 -13.42
N CYS A 178 -6.67 5.57 -13.48
CA CYS A 178 -7.33 4.29 -13.76
C CYS A 178 -7.00 3.74 -15.15
N PRO A 179 -6.54 2.48 -15.27
CA PRO A 179 -6.25 1.91 -16.58
C PRO A 179 -7.48 1.64 -17.44
N LEU A 180 -8.68 1.66 -16.85
CA LEU A 180 -9.94 1.39 -17.55
C LEU A 180 -10.51 2.62 -18.28
N LEU A 181 -9.86 3.78 -18.15
CA LEU A 181 -10.29 5.05 -18.74
C LEU A 181 -9.38 5.56 -19.85
N ALA A 182 -8.37 4.77 -20.25
CA ALA A 182 -7.45 5.14 -21.32
C ALA A 182 -7.88 4.60 -22.68
#